data_AF-A0A6N0KUG1-F1
#
_entry.id   AF-A0A6N0KUG1-F1
#
_cell.length_a   1.000
_cell.length_b   1.000
_cell.length_c   1.000
_cell.angle_alpha   90.00
_cell.angle_beta   90.00
_cell.angle_gamma   90.00
#
_symmetry.space_group_name_H-M   'P 1'
#
loop_
_entity.id
_entity.type
_entity.pdbx_description
1 polymer ?
#
loop_
_entity_poly.entity_id
_entity_poly.type
_entity_poly.pdbx_seq_one_letter_code
_entity_poly.pdbx_strand_id
1 'polypeptide(L)'
;MKIDSASSSPSLAQRQLMTRTPDQDFQRDFQAAYARLAVAAEGSAEQAGALADTLGATQLEYSRVRGVSLEDQLRFAHVLNRACENGAQLDARGFLARLGADDLQALQRNMGLAEPIRVEALSEEGARNLLLPEGYSVDLDGDGITEVGAAKIRHFPPRDAPQAFLDQWLALTAGMDGAAYSNARDGLQWAFDIRAMAGQPLATDQLASYRTAVDDYLGMLAEHRHALVPGQYERDLPLYQALRQRLA
;
A
#
# COMPACT_ATOMS: atom_id res chain seq x y z
N MET A 1 2.55 10.28 -34.18
CA MET A 1 3.09 10.74 -32.88
C MET A 1 3.31 9.50 -32.05
N LYS A 2 4.57 9.09 -31.86
CA LYS A 2 4.91 7.92 -31.02
C LYS A 2 4.56 8.29 -29.58
N ILE A 3 3.60 7.58 -29.00
CA ILE A 3 3.40 7.61 -27.56
C ILE A 3 4.42 6.62 -27.04
N ASP A 4 5.56 7.13 -26.58
CA ASP A 4 6.52 6.33 -25.84
C ASP A 4 5.79 5.81 -24.60
N SER A 5 5.48 4.52 -24.62
CA SER A 5 4.98 3.76 -23.48
C SER A 5 6.12 3.62 -22.47
N ALA A 6 6.43 4.71 -21.76
CA ALA A 6 7.04 4.59 -20.46
C ALA A 6 5.96 4.01 -19.55
N SER A 7 6.02 2.69 -19.31
CA SER A 7 5.40 2.10 -18.13
C SER A 7 6.09 2.70 -16.92
N SER A 8 5.67 3.90 -16.52
CA SER A 8 6.21 4.60 -15.36
C SER A 8 5.89 3.76 -14.14
N SER A 9 6.92 3.31 -13.43
CA SER A 9 6.76 2.62 -12.16
C SER A 9 5.85 3.45 -11.25
N PRO A 10 4.93 2.83 -10.49
CA PRO A 10 3.97 3.59 -9.71
C PRO A 10 4.69 4.50 -8.69
N SER A 11 4.14 5.70 -8.48
CA SER A 11 4.62 6.64 -7.46
C SER A 11 4.59 6.00 -6.07
N LEU A 12 5.33 6.57 -5.12
CA LEU A 12 5.34 6.05 -3.74
C LEU A 12 3.93 6.01 -3.13
N ALA A 13 3.10 7.02 -3.42
CA ALA A 13 1.71 7.09 -2.99
C ALA A 13 0.83 6.01 -3.65
N GLN A 14 1.03 5.73 -4.94
CA GLN A 14 0.38 4.60 -5.61
C GLN A 14 0.78 3.27 -4.96
N ARG A 15 2.09 3.06 -4.73
CA ARG A 15 2.61 1.83 -4.12
C ARG A 15 2.11 1.60 -2.69
N GLN A 16 1.86 2.67 -1.92
CA GLN A 16 1.34 2.56 -0.55
C GLN A 16 0.03 1.78 -0.49
N LEU A 17 -0.85 2.05 -1.45
CA LEU A 17 -2.21 1.52 -1.44
C LEU A 17 -2.35 0.28 -2.32
N MET A 18 -1.31 -0.05 -3.08
CA MET A 18 -1.24 -1.19 -3.99
C MET A 18 -0.28 -2.27 -3.49
N THR A 19 -0.46 -2.66 -2.24
CA THR A 19 0.31 -3.75 -1.64
C THR A 19 -0.12 -5.10 -2.20
N ARG A 20 0.82 -6.04 -2.26
CA ARG A 20 0.57 -7.41 -2.70
C ARG A 20 0.43 -8.34 -1.52
N THR A 21 -0.39 -9.36 -1.65
CA THR A 21 -0.34 -10.51 -0.73
C THR A 21 0.97 -11.26 -0.99
N PRO A 22 1.77 -11.60 0.05
CA PRO A 22 2.91 -12.50 -0.11
C PRO A 22 2.49 -13.81 -0.81
N ASP A 23 3.23 -14.21 -1.84
CA ASP A 23 3.00 -15.49 -2.52
C ASP A 23 3.66 -16.66 -1.75
N GLN A 24 3.55 -17.87 -2.31
CA GLN A 24 4.10 -19.10 -1.71
C GLN A 24 5.63 -19.10 -1.61
N ASP A 25 6.30 -18.27 -2.41
CA ASP A 25 7.75 -18.23 -2.55
C ASP A 25 8.39 -17.09 -1.72
N PHE A 26 7.58 -16.11 -1.31
CA PHE A 26 8.00 -14.92 -0.56
C PHE A 26 8.97 -15.22 0.59
N GLN A 27 8.63 -16.18 1.46
CA GLN A 27 9.48 -16.50 2.62
C GLN A 27 10.85 -17.04 2.19
N ARG A 28 10.88 -17.96 1.23
CA ARG A 28 12.12 -18.54 0.71
C ARG A 28 13.00 -17.45 0.10
N ASP A 29 12.41 -16.60 -0.72
CA ASP A 29 13.12 -15.56 -1.45
C ASP A 29 13.63 -14.47 -0.49
N PHE A 30 12.83 -14.10 0.51
CA PHE A 30 13.23 -13.19 1.59
C PHE A 30 14.43 -13.74 2.36
N GLN A 31 14.37 -14.99 2.82
CA GLN A 31 15.46 -15.62 3.59
C GLN A 31 16.73 -15.77 2.76
N ALA A 32 16.63 -16.09 1.47
CA ALA A 32 17.78 -16.15 0.56
C ALA A 32 18.44 -14.76 0.36
N ALA A 33 17.64 -13.70 0.26
CA ALA A 33 18.16 -12.33 0.21
C ALA A 33 18.80 -11.93 1.55
N TYR A 34 18.14 -12.22 2.67
CA TYR A 34 18.67 -11.91 4.00
C TYR A 34 19.98 -12.64 4.30
N ALA A 35 20.14 -13.89 3.85
CA ALA A 35 21.40 -14.63 4.02
C ALA A 35 22.60 -13.92 3.35
N ARG A 36 22.38 -13.26 2.20
CA ARG A 36 23.39 -12.42 1.54
C ARG A 36 23.66 -11.15 2.34
N LEU A 37 22.61 -10.52 2.86
CA LEU A 37 22.73 -9.33 3.72
C LEU A 37 23.54 -9.62 4.99
N ALA A 38 23.32 -10.77 5.61
CA ALA A 38 23.95 -11.15 6.87
C ALA A 38 25.47 -11.38 6.77
N VAL A 39 25.98 -11.69 5.57
CA VAL A 39 27.41 -11.91 5.33
C VAL A 39 28.09 -10.74 4.61
N ALA A 40 27.32 -9.75 4.15
CA ALA A 40 27.84 -8.58 3.45
C ALA A 40 28.68 -7.70 4.39
N ALA A 41 29.81 -7.20 3.89
CA ALA A 41 30.67 -6.32 4.67
C ALA A 41 29.94 -5.01 5.04
N GLU A 42 30.06 -4.58 6.29
CA GLU A 42 29.42 -3.35 6.79
C GLU A 42 29.85 -2.12 5.97
N GLY A 43 28.88 -1.29 5.59
CA GLY A 43 29.10 -0.07 4.81
C GLY A 43 29.45 -0.30 3.33
N SER A 44 29.43 -1.55 2.86
CA SER A 44 29.73 -1.88 1.46
C SER A 44 28.53 -1.64 0.52
N ALA A 45 28.82 -1.47 -0.77
CA ALA A 45 27.79 -1.47 -1.81
C ALA A 45 27.03 -2.81 -1.88
N GLU A 46 27.67 -3.91 -1.49
CA GLU A 46 27.05 -5.23 -1.38
C GLU A 46 25.98 -5.25 -0.28
N GLN A 47 26.25 -4.68 0.89
CA GLN A 47 25.26 -4.58 1.97
C GLN A 47 24.05 -3.75 1.53
N ALA A 48 24.28 -2.63 0.84
CA ALA A 48 23.20 -1.80 0.31
C ALA A 48 22.35 -2.55 -0.73
N GLY A 49 22.99 -3.29 -1.65
CA GLY A 49 22.30 -4.12 -2.64
C GLY A 49 21.52 -5.27 -2.00
N ALA A 50 22.13 -6.00 -1.06
CA ALA A 50 21.47 -7.09 -0.37
C ALA A 50 20.29 -6.61 0.49
N LEU A 51 20.40 -5.44 1.13
CA LEU A 51 19.29 -4.84 1.88
C LEU A 51 18.12 -4.48 0.94
N ALA A 52 18.42 -3.97 -0.26
CA ALA A 52 17.41 -3.71 -1.28
C ALA A 52 16.72 -4.98 -1.78
N ASP A 53 17.47 -6.06 -1.97
CA ASP A 53 16.92 -7.37 -2.31
C ASP A 53 16.05 -7.94 -1.18
N THR A 54 16.41 -7.73 0.08
CA THR A 54 15.66 -8.23 1.25
C THR A 54 14.37 -7.46 1.51
N LEU A 55 14.44 -6.14 1.59
CA LEU A 55 13.31 -5.30 1.98
C LEU A 55 12.48 -4.80 0.79
N GLY A 56 13.05 -4.81 -0.42
CA GLY A 56 12.42 -4.29 -1.61
C GLY A 56 12.48 -2.77 -1.75
N ALA A 57 12.33 -2.29 -2.98
CA ALA A 57 12.46 -0.87 -3.32
C ALA A 57 11.42 0.03 -2.61
N THR A 58 10.21 -0.46 -2.38
CA THR A 58 9.14 0.30 -1.70
C THR A 58 9.51 0.60 -0.25
N GLN A 59 9.95 -0.41 0.51
CA GLN A 59 10.40 -0.22 1.88
C GLN A 59 11.58 0.74 1.96
N LEU A 60 12.60 0.58 1.10
CA LEU A 60 13.77 1.46 1.13
C LEU A 60 13.41 2.92 0.84
N GLU A 61 12.50 3.15 -0.09
CA GLU A 61 12.07 4.50 -0.40
C GLU A 61 11.27 5.13 0.74
N TYR A 62 10.41 4.36 1.41
CA TYR A 62 9.73 4.82 2.61
C TYR A 62 10.71 5.11 3.76
N SER A 63 11.65 4.20 4.01
CA SER A 63 12.69 4.39 5.02
C SER A 63 13.49 5.67 4.75
N ARG A 64 13.80 5.98 3.48
CA ARG A 64 14.44 7.24 3.09
C ARG A 64 13.57 8.47 3.37
N VAL A 65 12.30 8.45 2.98
CA VAL A 65 11.38 9.59 3.18
C VAL A 65 11.09 9.83 4.67
N ARG A 66 11.06 8.76 5.47
CA ARG A 66 10.85 8.78 6.93
C ARG A 66 12.13 9.12 7.72
N GLY A 67 13.30 9.13 7.07
CA GLY A 67 14.59 9.36 7.74
C GLY A 67 15.03 8.20 8.64
N VAL A 68 14.64 6.97 8.32
CA VAL A 68 15.00 5.77 9.09
C VAL A 68 16.48 5.45 8.90
N SER A 69 17.19 5.25 10.01
CA SER A 69 18.63 4.94 9.99
C SER A 69 18.92 3.59 9.30
N LEU A 70 20.15 3.42 8.79
CA LEU A 70 20.57 2.12 8.25
C LEU A 70 20.54 1.03 9.34
N GLU A 71 20.90 1.38 10.58
CA GLU A 71 20.85 0.47 11.72
C GLU A 71 19.42 -0.04 11.97
N ASP A 72 18.43 0.85 12.00
CA ASP A 72 17.02 0.47 12.15
C ASP A 72 16.52 -0.37 10.96
N GLN A 73 16.97 -0.10 9.74
CA GLN A 73 16.61 -0.89 8.55
C GLN A 73 17.20 -2.32 8.62
N LEU A 74 18.46 -2.44 9.03
CA LEU A 74 19.12 -3.75 9.24
C LEU A 74 18.44 -4.52 10.37
N ARG A 75 18.11 -3.86 11.48
CA ARG A 75 17.37 -4.47 12.59
C ARG A 75 15.98 -4.92 12.17
N PHE A 76 15.28 -4.11 11.38
CA PHE A 76 13.99 -4.48 10.80
C PHE A 76 14.10 -5.75 9.94
N ALA A 77 15.05 -5.78 8.99
CA ALA A 77 15.30 -6.98 8.18
C ALA A 77 15.62 -8.21 9.03
N HIS A 78 16.39 -8.05 10.12
CA HIS A 78 16.69 -9.13 11.06
C HIS A 78 15.45 -9.65 11.79
N VAL A 79 14.57 -8.76 12.26
CA VAL A 79 13.30 -9.13 12.91
C VAL A 79 12.39 -9.89 11.93
N LEU A 80 12.30 -9.43 10.68
CA LEU A 80 11.54 -10.12 9.64
C LEU A 80 12.10 -11.52 9.34
N ASN A 81 13.42 -11.69 9.27
CA ASN A 81 14.02 -13.00 9.09
C ASN A 81 13.71 -13.95 10.26
N ARG A 82 13.81 -13.45 11.50
CA ARG A 82 13.43 -14.22 12.69
C ARG A 82 11.94 -14.60 12.68
N ALA A 83 11.07 -13.72 12.18
CA ALA A 83 9.65 -14.02 12.03
C ALA A 83 9.43 -15.20 11.07
N CYS A 84 10.12 -15.21 9.92
CA CYS A 84 10.12 -16.35 8.98
C CYS A 84 10.60 -17.65 9.64
N GLU A 85 11.74 -17.62 10.35
CA GLU A 85 12.32 -18.81 11.00
C GLU A 85 11.42 -19.40 12.09
N ASN A 86 10.65 -18.55 12.78
CA ASN A 86 9.81 -18.95 13.92
C ASN A 86 8.36 -19.22 13.54
N GLY A 87 8.02 -19.20 12.25
CA GLY A 87 6.65 -19.45 11.79
C GLY A 87 5.65 -18.38 12.25
N ALA A 88 6.10 -17.13 12.42
CA ALA A 88 5.29 -16.04 12.98
C ALA A 88 4.05 -15.73 12.13
N GLN A 89 3.96 -16.20 10.88
CA GLN A 89 2.74 -16.13 10.09
C GLN A 89 1.53 -16.84 10.71
N LEU A 90 1.75 -17.75 11.67
CA LEU A 90 0.71 -18.48 12.42
C LEU A 90 0.41 -17.88 13.81
N ASP A 91 1.34 -17.10 14.37
CA ASP A 91 1.26 -16.47 15.70
C ASP A 91 2.15 -15.21 15.72
N ALA A 92 1.73 -14.19 14.98
CA ALA A 92 2.45 -12.93 14.83
C ALA A 92 2.41 -12.15 16.15
N ARG A 93 1.27 -12.15 16.83
CA ARG A 93 1.13 -11.49 18.15
C ARG A 93 2.06 -12.12 19.18
N GLY A 94 2.09 -13.45 19.28
CA GLY A 94 2.99 -14.13 20.21
C GLY A 94 4.46 -13.92 19.84
N PHE A 95 4.81 -13.84 18.56
CA PHE A 95 6.16 -13.47 18.13
C PHE A 95 6.52 -12.05 18.58
N LEU A 96 5.68 -11.05 18.30
CA LEU A 96 5.90 -9.66 18.69
C LEU A 96 6.02 -9.49 20.21
N ALA A 97 5.25 -10.24 20.99
CA ALA A 97 5.27 -10.19 22.46
C ALA A 97 6.61 -10.67 23.06
N ARG A 98 7.42 -11.41 22.29
CA ARG A 98 8.74 -11.90 22.70
C ARG A 98 9.88 -10.99 22.24
N LEU A 99 9.60 -9.95 21.45
CA LEU A 99 10.62 -9.01 20.98
C LEU A 99 11.05 -8.07 22.09
N GLY A 100 12.32 -7.67 22.04
CA GLY A 100 12.86 -6.62 22.90
C GLY A 100 12.40 -5.22 22.46
N ALA A 101 12.64 -4.23 23.32
CA ALA A 101 12.26 -2.84 23.04
C ALA A 101 12.89 -2.27 21.76
N ASP A 102 14.17 -2.57 21.50
CA ASP A 102 14.88 -2.09 20.32
C ASP A 102 14.30 -2.67 19.01
N ASP A 103 13.89 -3.95 19.04
CA ASP A 103 13.29 -4.62 17.89
C ASP A 103 11.90 -4.05 17.58
N LEU A 104 11.07 -3.83 18.62
CA LEU A 104 9.77 -3.16 18.47
C LEU A 104 9.93 -1.71 17.99
N GLN A 105 10.96 -1.00 18.46
CA GLN A 105 11.24 0.36 18.02
C GLN A 105 11.68 0.41 16.55
N ALA A 106 12.49 -0.54 16.09
CA ALA A 106 12.85 -0.63 14.68
C ALA A 106 11.64 -0.93 13.79
N LEU A 107 10.74 -1.83 14.21
CA LEU A 107 9.45 -2.05 13.53
C LEU A 107 8.65 -0.73 13.45
N GLN A 108 8.49 -0.04 14.58
CA GLN A 108 7.72 1.21 14.66
C GLN A 108 8.25 2.28 13.69
N ARG A 109 9.58 2.50 13.67
CA ARG A 109 10.24 3.48 12.79
C ARG A 109 10.12 3.11 11.32
N ASN A 110 10.41 1.85 10.97
CA ASN A 110 10.37 1.41 9.58
C ASN A 110 8.95 1.44 9.02
N MET A 111 7.93 1.18 9.83
CA MET A 111 6.51 1.25 9.43
C MET A 111 5.89 2.66 9.58
N GLY A 112 6.64 3.62 10.10
CA GLY A 112 6.17 5.01 10.25
C GLY A 112 5.01 5.17 11.25
N LEU A 113 4.93 4.32 12.27
CA LEU A 113 3.86 4.38 13.27
C LEU A 113 4.10 5.54 14.24
N ALA A 114 3.08 6.37 14.43
CA ALA A 114 3.14 7.50 15.36
C ALA A 114 3.25 7.07 16.83
N GLU A 115 2.55 6.00 17.21
CA GLU A 115 2.49 5.49 18.57
C GLU A 115 3.33 4.22 18.75
N PRO A 116 3.87 3.96 19.96
CA PRO A 116 4.52 2.70 20.28
C PRO A 116 3.62 1.49 20.02
N ILE A 117 4.25 0.38 19.62
CA ILE A 117 3.54 -0.88 19.36
C ILE A 117 3.06 -1.48 20.68
N ARG A 118 1.75 -1.52 20.87
CA ARG A 118 1.07 -2.20 21.99
C ARG A 118 0.54 -3.56 21.53
N VAL A 119 1.36 -4.60 21.65
CA VAL A 119 1.11 -5.94 21.07
C VAL A 119 -0.21 -6.54 21.55
N GLU A 120 -0.58 -6.30 22.81
CA GLU A 120 -1.81 -6.76 23.43
C GLU A 120 -3.07 -6.18 22.79
N ALA A 121 -2.96 -5.00 22.17
CA ALA A 121 -4.06 -4.29 21.52
C ALA A 121 -4.15 -4.57 20.00
N LEU A 122 -3.20 -5.31 19.44
CA LEU A 122 -3.22 -5.66 18.02
C LEU A 122 -4.16 -6.83 17.73
N SER A 123 -4.79 -6.80 16.58
CA SER A 123 -5.34 -8.01 15.95
C SER A 123 -4.21 -8.90 15.45
N GLU A 124 -4.56 -10.13 15.04
CA GLU A 124 -3.59 -11.03 14.42
C GLU A 124 -3.13 -10.50 13.06
N GLU A 125 -4.04 -9.88 12.30
CA GLU A 125 -3.73 -9.25 11.01
C GLU A 125 -2.81 -8.04 11.17
N GLY A 126 -3.16 -7.15 12.10
CA GLY A 126 -2.37 -5.98 12.45
C GLY A 126 -0.95 -6.35 12.85
N ALA A 127 -0.80 -7.40 13.67
CA ALA A 127 0.51 -7.94 14.04
C ALA A 127 1.25 -8.55 12.84
N ARG A 128 0.56 -9.33 12.01
CA ARG A 128 1.16 -10.01 10.84
C ARG A 128 1.67 -9.02 9.81
N ASN A 129 0.96 -7.93 9.57
CA ASN A 129 1.37 -6.90 8.63
C ASN A 129 2.52 -6.01 9.13
N LEU A 130 2.80 -5.97 10.45
CA LEU A 130 4.06 -5.39 10.96
C LEU A 130 5.28 -6.24 10.62
N LEU A 131 5.07 -7.52 10.33
CA LEU A 131 6.10 -8.48 9.97
C LEU A 131 6.24 -8.66 8.44
N LEU A 132 5.83 -7.64 7.68
CA LEU A 132 5.98 -7.57 6.23
C LEU A 132 6.63 -6.24 5.85
N PRO A 133 7.50 -6.22 4.82
CA PRO A 133 8.01 -4.96 4.29
C PRO A 133 6.92 -4.21 3.53
N GLU A 134 7.03 -2.89 3.47
CA GLU A 134 6.16 -2.02 2.68
C GLU A 134 6.05 -2.52 1.22
N GLY A 135 4.84 -2.45 0.68
CA GLY A 135 4.49 -3.07 -0.60
C GLY A 135 3.91 -4.48 -0.48
N TYR A 136 3.88 -5.05 0.74
CA TYR A 136 3.16 -6.27 1.06
C TYR A 136 2.21 -6.07 2.23
N SER A 137 1.06 -6.72 2.18
CA SER A 137 0.18 -6.92 3.34
C SER A 137 -0.82 -8.04 3.08
N VAL A 138 -1.39 -8.58 4.14
CA VAL A 138 -2.46 -9.58 4.13
C VAL A 138 -3.74 -8.98 4.69
N ASP A 139 -4.86 -9.42 4.12
CA ASP A 139 -6.21 -9.24 4.64
C ASP A 139 -6.65 -10.65 5.09
N LEU A 140 -6.63 -10.90 6.40
CA LEU A 140 -6.83 -12.22 6.99
C LEU A 140 -8.31 -12.56 7.16
N ASP A 141 -9.14 -11.57 7.49
CA ASP A 141 -10.58 -11.79 7.66
C ASP A 141 -11.39 -11.55 6.38
N GLY A 142 -10.76 -10.99 5.35
CA GLY A 142 -11.33 -10.80 4.02
C GLY A 142 -12.37 -9.69 3.97
N ASP A 143 -12.31 -8.71 4.88
CA ASP A 143 -13.26 -7.59 4.94
C ASP A 143 -12.92 -6.44 3.98
N GLY A 144 -11.78 -6.53 3.27
CA GLY A 144 -11.29 -5.53 2.33
C GLY A 144 -10.52 -4.36 2.97
N ILE A 145 -10.29 -4.41 4.28
CA ILE A 145 -9.51 -3.45 5.05
C ILE A 145 -8.30 -4.19 5.61
N THR A 146 -7.09 -3.71 5.32
CA THR A 146 -5.91 -4.26 6.00
C THR A 146 -5.58 -3.51 7.27
N GLU A 147 -5.20 -4.23 8.32
CA GLU A 147 -4.68 -3.68 9.55
C GLU A 147 -3.15 -3.74 9.54
N VAL A 148 -2.47 -2.63 9.81
CA VAL A 148 -1.00 -2.58 10.00
C VAL A 148 -0.72 -1.99 11.38
N GLY A 149 -0.33 -2.85 12.32
CA GLY A 149 -0.43 -2.51 13.74
C GLY A 149 -1.88 -2.17 14.10
N ALA A 150 -2.13 -0.94 14.56
CA ALA A 150 -3.49 -0.46 14.87
C ALA A 150 -4.13 0.35 13.73
N ALA A 151 -3.38 0.64 12.65
CA ALA A 151 -3.88 1.41 11.53
C ALA A 151 -4.79 0.54 10.65
N LYS A 152 -5.92 1.09 10.21
CA LYS A 152 -6.84 0.45 9.26
C LYS A 152 -6.71 1.10 7.90
N ILE A 153 -6.41 0.32 6.87
CA ILE A 153 -6.09 0.79 5.53
C ILE A 153 -7.06 0.16 4.55
N ARG A 154 -7.93 0.99 3.97
CA ARG A 154 -8.69 0.60 2.77
C ARG A 154 -7.78 0.75 1.55
N HIS A 155 -7.65 -0.33 0.78
CA HIS A 155 -6.88 -0.31 -0.47
C HIS A 155 -7.66 0.37 -1.59
N PHE A 156 -6.95 1.15 -2.40
CA PHE A 156 -7.51 1.66 -3.64
C PHE A 156 -6.45 1.75 -4.76
N PRO A 157 -6.72 1.19 -5.93
CA PRO A 157 -7.89 0.35 -6.23
C PRO A 157 -8.01 -0.88 -5.32
N PRO A 158 -9.23 -1.40 -5.08
CA PRO A 158 -9.41 -2.67 -4.37
C PRO A 158 -8.56 -3.80 -4.98
N ARG A 159 -8.16 -4.79 -4.19
CA ARG A 159 -7.27 -5.87 -4.66
C ARG A 159 -7.89 -6.74 -5.74
N ASP A 160 -9.20 -6.87 -5.71
CA ASP A 160 -10.03 -7.59 -6.66
C ASP A 160 -10.45 -6.73 -7.86
N ALA A 161 -10.02 -5.47 -7.94
CA ALA A 161 -10.34 -4.60 -9.05
C ALA A 161 -9.93 -5.25 -10.40
N PRO A 162 -10.78 -5.18 -11.44
CA PRO A 162 -10.44 -5.72 -12.75
C PRO A 162 -9.14 -5.14 -13.28
N GLN A 163 -8.29 -5.98 -13.86
CA GLN A 163 -7.02 -5.54 -14.45
C GLN A 163 -7.22 -4.41 -15.47
N ALA A 164 -8.30 -4.47 -16.26
CA ALA A 164 -8.65 -3.43 -17.22
C ALA A 164 -8.89 -2.05 -16.56
N PHE A 165 -9.42 -2.01 -15.33
CA PHE A 165 -9.54 -0.78 -14.57
C PHE A 165 -8.18 -0.35 -13.99
N LEU A 166 -7.45 -1.27 -13.36
CA LEU A 166 -6.13 -1.02 -12.78
C LEU A 166 -5.18 -0.36 -13.79
N ASP A 167 -5.11 -0.90 -15.01
CA ASP A 167 -4.24 -0.39 -16.07
C ASP A 167 -4.55 1.07 -16.42
N GLN A 168 -5.85 1.41 -16.56
CA GLN A 168 -6.26 2.77 -16.90
C GLN A 168 -6.08 3.74 -15.73
N TRP A 169 -6.37 3.29 -14.51
CA TRP A 169 -6.16 4.07 -13.29
C TRP A 169 -4.70 4.45 -13.11
N LEU A 170 -3.80 3.46 -13.20
CA LEU A 170 -2.36 3.66 -13.10
C LEU A 170 -1.84 4.61 -14.18
N ALA A 171 -2.29 4.44 -15.42
CA ALA A 171 -1.86 5.29 -16.53
C ALA A 171 -2.31 6.75 -16.37
N LEU A 172 -3.52 6.99 -15.86
CA LEU A 172 -4.05 8.35 -15.67
C LEU A 172 -3.50 9.04 -14.43
N THR A 173 -3.16 8.28 -13.40
CA THR A 173 -2.60 8.82 -12.15
C THR A 173 -1.08 8.79 -12.12
N ALA A 174 -0.45 8.35 -13.21
CA ALA A 174 1.00 8.37 -13.38
C ALA A 174 1.56 9.78 -13.17
N GLY A 175 2.55 9.89 -12.27
CA GLY A 175 3.21 11.16 -11.97
C GLY A 175 2.45 12.10 -11.03
N MET A 176 1.27 11.71 -10.53
CA MET A 176 0.63 12.45 -9.45
C MET A 176 1.46 12.37 -8.18
N ASP A 177 1.59 13.50 -7.48
CA ASP A 177 2.08 13.51 -6.11
C ASP A 177 1.08 12.84 -5.15
N GLY A 178 1.47 12.65 -3.90
CA GLY A 178 0.63 11.98 -2.92
C GLY A 178 -0.71 12.66 -2.69
N ALA A 179 -0.76 13.99 -2.65
CA ALA A 179 -1.99 14.73 -2.41
C ALA A 179 -2.94 14.64 -3.61
N ALA A 180 -2.42 14.79 -4.83
CA ALA A 180 -3.19 14.64 -6.07
C ALA A 180 -3.73 13.21 -6.21
N TYR A 181 -2.90 12.19 -5.93
CA TYR A 181 -3.32 10.79 -5.97
C TYR A 181 -4.41 10.50 -4.92
N SER A 182 -4.26 10.98 -3.69
CA SER A 182 -5.27 10.83 -2.65
C SER A 182 -6.59 11.50 -3.04
N ASN A 183 -6.56 12.72 -3.58
CA ASN A 183 -7.78 13.40 -4.04
C ASN A 183 -8.49 12.61 -5.16
N ALA A 184 -7.73 12.14 -6.15
CA ALA A 184 -8.26 11.29 -7.22
C ALA A 184 -8.87 9.99 -6.66
N ARG A 185 -8.17 9.31 -5.76
CA ARG A 185 -8.69 8.12 -5.10
C ARG A 185 -10.02 8.40 -4.39
N ASP A 186 -10.02 9.45 -3.56
CA ASP A 186 -11.14 9.75 -2.65
C ASP A 186 -12.41 10.11 -3.40
N GLY A 187 -12.30 10.75 -4.57
CA GLY A 187 -13.47 11.00 -5.40
C GLY A 187 -14.11 9.72 -5.94
N LEU A 188 -13.31 8.74 -6.38
CA LEU A 188 -13.87 7.48 -6.87
C LEU A 188 -14.40 6.62 -5.72
N GLN A 189 -13.70 6.62 -4.59
CA GLN A 189 -14.14 5.94 -3.37
C GLN A 189 -15.47 6.51 -2.85
N TRP A 190 -15.65 7.83 -2.89
CA TRP A 190 -16.91 8.48 -2.51
C TRP A 190 -18.10 7.93 -3.30
N ALA A 191 -17.94 7.65 -4.60
CA ALA A 191 -19.02 7.12 -5.42
C ALA A 191 -19.45 5.70 -4.98
N PHE A 192 -18.48 4.85 -4.63
CA PHE A 192 -18.75 3.55 -4.01
C PHE A 192 -19.47 3.69 -2.66
N ASP A 193 -19.00 4.61 -1.82
CA ASP A 193 -19.54 4.80 -0.47
C ASP A 193 -20.99 5.32 -0.49
N ILE A 194 -21.31 6.28 -1.35
CA ILE A 194 -22.68 6.83 -1.49
C ILE A 194 -23.66 5.75 -1.97
N ARG A 195 -23.24 4.92 -2.91
CA ARG A 195 -24.03 3.79 -3.40
C ARG A 195 -24.26 2.75 -2.30
N ALA A 196 -23.23 2.41 -1.53
CA ALA A 196 -23.37 1.52 -0.38
C ALA A 196 -24.33 2.09 0.68
N MET A 197 -24.21 3.38 1.01
CA MET A 197 -25.12 4.06 1.95
C MET A 197 -26.57 4.10 1.45
N ALA A 198 -26.78 4.15 0.13
CA ALA A 198 -28.10 4.05 -0.50
C ALA A 198 -28.64 2.61 -0.59
N GLY A 199 -27.94 1.61 -0.04
CA GLY A 199 -28.33 0.20 -0.11
C GLY A 199 -28.11 -0.44 -1.49
N GLN A 200 -27.26 0.16 -2.32
CA GLN A 200 -26.95 -0.28 -3.68
C GLN A 200 -25.44 -0.42 -3.89
N PRO A 201 -24.73 -1.23 -3.07
CA PRO A 201 -23.27 -1.32 -3.15
C PRO A 201 -22.82 -1.78 -4.54
N LEU A 202 -21.73 -1.20 -5.01
CA LEU A 202 -21.08 -1.58 -6.27
C LEU A 202 -20.07 -2.71 -6.03
N ALA A 203 -20.07 -3.71 -6.91
CA ALA A 203 -19.14 -4.84 -6.83
C ALA A 203 -17.73 -4.41 -7.28
N THR A 204 -16.73 -4.59 -6.42
CA THR A 204 -15.35 -4.13 -6.63
C THR A 204 -14.59 -4.91 -7.70
N ASP A 205 -15.05 -6.12 -8.03
CA ASP A 205 -14.51 -7.02 -9.04
C ASP A 205 -15.13 -6.83 -10.44
N GLN A 206 -16.05 -5.88 -10.62
CA GLN A 206 -16.78 -5.68 -11.88
C GLN A 206 -16.40 -4.35 -12.56
N LEU A 207 -15.98 -4.40 -13.83
CA LEU A 207 -15.62 -3.21 -14.59
C LEU A 207 -16.81 -2.23 -14.73
N ALA A 208 -18.03 -2.76 -14.81
CA ALA A 208 -19.26 -1.98 -14.89
C ALA A 208 -19.49 -1.10 -13.63
N SER A 209 -19.05 -1.56 -12.46
CA SER A 209 -19.11 -0.78 -11.22
C SER A 209 -18.25 0.47 -11.31
N TYR A 210 -17.04 0.37 -11.85
CA TYR A 210 -16.16 1.53 -12.02
C TYR A 210 -16.70 2.53 -13.04
N ARG A 211 -17.33 2.06 -14.13
CA ARG A 211 -18.04 2.94 -15.08
C ARG A 211 -19.14 3.72 -14.38
N THR A 212 -19.97 3.01 -13.61
CA THR A 212 -21.06 3.60 -12.82
C THR A 212 -20.52 4.62 -11.82
N ALA A 213 -19.49 4.27 -11.05
CA ALA A 213 -18.88 5.14 -10.06
C ALA A 213 -18.27 6.41 -10.69
N VAL A 214 -17.66 6.30 -11.87
CA VAL A 214 -17.14 7.45 -12.62
C VAL A 214 -18.27 8.37 -13.08
N ASP A 215 -19.36 7.81 -13.61
CA ASP A 215 -20.52 8.60 -14.02
C ASP A 215 -21.19 9.29 -12.83
N ASP A 216 -21.34 8.59 -11.70
CA ASP A 216 -21.88 9.14 -10.45
C ASP A 216 -21.02 10.31 -9.94
N TYR A 217 -19.69 10.16 -9.94
CA TYR A 217 -18.79 11.22 -9.50
C TYR A 217 -18.84 12.44 -10.44
N LEU A 218 -18.86 12.22 -11.75
CA LEU A 218 -19.01 13.29 -12.73
C LEU A 218 -20.37 14.01 -12.59
N GLY A 219 -21.44 13.28 -12.29
CA GLY A 219 -22.75 13.83 -11.96
C GLY A 219 -22.68 14.74 -10.73
N MET A 220 -22.07 14.25 -9.65
CA MET A 220 -21.86 15.04 -8.43
C MET A 220 -21.07 16.31 -8.70
N LEU A 221 -19.96 16.24 -9.44
CA LEU A 221 -19.15 17.41 -9.79
C LEU A 221 -19.98 18.47 -10.53
N ALA A 222 -20.87 18.05 -11.45
CA ALA A 222 -21.71 18.94 -12.22
C ALA A 222 -22.83 19.58 -11.38
N GLU A 223 -23.54 18.78 -10.59
CA GLU A 223 -24.67 19.22 -9.78
C GLU A 223 -24.24 20.14 -8.63
N HIS A 224 -23.13 19.81 -7.98
CA HIS A 224 -22.65 20.51 -6.79
C HIS A 224 -21.52 21.48 -7.04
N ARG A 225 -21.27 21.88 -8.30
CA ARG A 225 -20.14 22.75 -8.68
C ARG A 225 -19.96 23.99 -7.79
N HIS A 226 -21.06 24.60 -7.35
CA HIS A 226 -21.07 25.81 -6.51
C HIS A 226 -20.72 25.56 -5.03
N ALA A 227 -20.76 24.30 -4.58
CA ALA A 227 -20.53 23.87 -3.20
C ALA A 227 -19.24 23.06 -3.02
N LEU A 228 -18.51 22.79 -4.11
CA LEU A 228 -17.22 22.10 -4.07
C LEU A 228 -16.15 22.97 -3.41
N VAL A 229 -15.11 22.32 -2.88
CA VAL A 229 -13.90 23.00 -2.42
C VAL A 229 -13.29 23.79 -3.59
N PRO A 230 -12.80 25.03 -3.38
CA PRO A 230 -12.23 25.82 -4.45
C PRO A 230 -11.17 25.05 -5.27
N GLY A 231 -11.33 25.03 -6.59
CA GLY A 231 -10.44 24.34 -7.53
C GLY A 231 -10.68 22.82 -7.67
N GLN A 232 -11.56 22.22 -6.87
CA GLN A 232 -11.88 20.79 -6.97
C GLN A 232 -12.49 20.44 -8.34
N TYR A 233 -13.43 21.25 -8.82
CA TYR A 233 -14.10 21.00 -10.10
C TYR A 233 -13.09 20.98 -11.25
N GLU A 234 -12.23 22.01 -11.33
CA GLU A 234 -11.22 22.17 -12.37
C GLU A 234 -10.15 21.09 -12.30
N ARG A 235 -9.81 20.62 -11.09
CA ARG A 235 -8.85 19.54 -10.86
C ARG A 235 -9.41 18.18 -11.27
N ASP A 236 -10.61 17.85 -10.82
CA ASP A 236 -11.13 16.49 -10.89
C ASP A 236 -11.83 16.20 -12.23
N LEU A 237 -12.58 17.15 -12.78
CA LEU A 237 -13.32 16.97 -14.04
C LEU A 237 -12.48 16.36 -15.19
N PRO A 238 -11.30 16.89 -15.56
CA PRO A 238 -10.52 16.35 -16.67
C PRO A 238 -10.06 14.90 -16.42
N LEU A 239 -9.71 14.57 -15.17
CA LEU A 239 -9.28 13.22 -14.79
C LEU A 239 -10.41 12.20 -15.00
N TYR A 240 -11.59 12.47 -14.44
CA TYR A 240 -12.71 11.52 -14.52
C TYR A 240 -13.34 11.46 -15.90
N GLN A 241 -13.30 12.55 -16.68
CA GLN A 241 -13.69 12.50 -18.10
C GLN A 241 -12.76 11.60 -18.91
N ALA A 242 -11.45 11.69 -18.69
CA ALA A 242 -10.47 10.81 -19.34
C ALA A 242 -10.63 9.35 -18.90
N LEU A 243 -10.90 9.11 -17.62
CA LEU A 243 -11.19 7.77 -17.09
C LEU A 243 -12.45 7.18 -17.72
N ARG A 244 -13.54 7.96 -17.80
CA ARG A 244 -14.77 7.53 -18.47
C ARG A 244 -14.54 7.10 -19.91
N GLN A 245 -13.75 7.87 -20.67
CA GLN A 245 -13.43 7.55 -22.07
C GLN A 245 -12.60 6.27 -22.20
N ARG A 246 -11.67 6.02 -21.27
CA ARG A 246 -10.79 4.84 -21.27
C ARG A 246 -11.48 3.56 -20.81
N LEU A 247 -12.55 3.69 -20.03
CA LEU A 247 -13.35 2.56 -19.57
C LEU A 247 -14.51 2.23 -20.53
N ALA A 248 -14.80 3.06 -21.53
CA ALA A 248 -15.89 2.87 -22.49
C ALA A 248 -15.78 1.57 -23.29
#